data_AF-A0A7W0TVY0-F1
#
_entry.id   AF-A0A7W0TVY0-F1
#
_cell.length_a   1.000
_cell.length_b   1.000
_cell.length_c   1.000
_cell.angle_alpha   90.00
_cell.angle_beta   90.00
_cell.angle_gamma   90.00
#
_symmetry.space_group_name_H-M   'P 1'
#
loop_
_entity.id
_entity.type
_entity.pdbx_description
1 polymer ?
#
loop_
_entity_poly.entity_id
_entity_poly.type
_entity_poly.pdbx_seq_one_letter_code
_entity_poly.pdbx_strand_id
1 'polypeptide(L)'
;GFGNAGVHLPHGMSYPVSGMVRSFVPEGYPPQRPLVPHGMSVILTAPAVFRWTAEADPARHLEAARLLGAETRGAAPADAGEILAGELIRIKQRDGMPSGQAAVGFTEADIPALVAGTLPQHRVTKLSPRPAGAEDLAALFRSAMRSW
;
A
#
# COMPACT_ATOMS: atom_id res chain seq x y z
N GLY A 1 0.48 3.39 20.61
CA GLY A 1 -0.05 3.72 19.26
C GLY A 1 1.09 3.96 18.28
N PHE A 2 0.79 4.25 17.02
CA PHE A 2 1.81 4.43 15.98
C PHE A 2 2.82 5.56 16.27
N GLY A 3 2.48 6.54 17.13
CA GLY A 3 3.42 7.59 17.55
C GLY A 3 4.71 7.08 18.23
N ASN A 4 4.68 5.88 18.83
CA ASN A 4 5.85 5.25 19.45
C ASN A 4 6.42 4.08 18.63
N ALA A 5 5.56 3.38 17.87
CA ALA A 5 5.96 2.21 17.08
C ALA A 5 6.40 2.58 15.65
N GLY A 6 6.01 3.77 15.17
CA GLY A 6 6.16 4.20 13.79
C GLY A 6 5.21 3.49 12.81
N VAL A 7 5.49 3.70 11.52
CA VAL A 7 4.78 3.14 10.37
C VAL A 7 5.81 2.74 9.31
N HIS A 8 5.44 1.87 8.35
CA HIS A 8 6.39 1.29 7.40
C HIS A 8 6.07 1.59 5.92
N LEU A 9 6.43 0.67 5.02
CA LEU A 9 6.42 0.81 3.56
C LEU A 9 5.19 1.50 2.94
N PRO A 10 3.92 1.23 3.34
CA PRO A 10 2.78 1.90 2.72
C PRO A 10 2.85 3.43 2.87
N HIS A 11 3.38 3.92 3.99
CA HIS A 11 3.62 5.34 4.19
C HIS A 11 4.83 5.84 3.38
N GLY A 12 5.93 5.09 3.37
CA GLY A 12 7.12 5.46 2.59
C GLY A 12 6.83 5.59 1.09
N MET A 13 6.09 4.63 0.54
CA MET A 13 5.67 4.58 -0.85
C MET A 13 4.61 5.65 -1.18
N SER A 14 3.87 6.14 -0.19
CA SER A 14 2.82 7.15 -0.42
C SER A 14 3.37 8.54 -0.75
N TYR A 15 4.57 8.89 -0.27
CA TYR A 15 5.15 10.21 -0.49
C TYR A 15 5.41 10.50 -1.98
N PRO A 16 6.09 9.64 -2.76
CA PRO A 16 6.24 9.88 -4.19
C PRO A 16 4.92 9.80 -4.95
N VAL A 17 4.01 8.90 -4.59
CA VAL A 17 2.68 8.83 -5.24
C VAL A 17 1.90 10.14 -5.05
N SER A 18 1.92 10.71 -3.85
CA SER A 18 1.25 11.99 -3.56
C SER A 18 1.97 13.18 -4.21
N GLY A 19 3.32 13.15 -4.25
CA GLY A 19 4.15 14.24 -4.76
C GLY A 19 4.34 14.28 -6.28
N MET A 20 4.12 13.16 -6.98
CA MET A 20 4.36 13.01 -8.42
C MET A 20 3.07 12.89 -9.24
N VAL A 21 1.90 12.99 -8.60
CA VAL A 21 0.62 12.95 -9.32
C VAL A 21 0.51 14.11 -10.32
N ARG A 22 0.03 13.80 -11.53
CA ARG A 22 -0.04 14.76 -12.64
C ARG A 22 -1.44 15.30 -12.91
N SER A 23 -2.47 14.49 -12.71
CA SER A 23 -3.82 14.83 -13.19
C SER A 23 -4.98 14.34 -12.32
N PHE A 24 -4.76 13.43 -11.38
CA PHE A 24 -5.83 12.91 -10.55
C PHE A 24 -6.32 13.97 -9.56
N VAL A 25 -7.64 14.15 -9.50
CA VAL A 25 -8.32 14.95 -8.47
C VAL A 25 -9.49 14.11 -7.94
N PRO A 26 -9.48 13.73 -6.65
CA PRO A 26 -10.58 12.98 -6.05
C PRO A 26 -11.85 13.83 -5.92
N GLU A 27 -13.00 13.16 -5.92
CA GLU A 27 -14.29 13.79 -5.68
C GLU A 27 -14.30 14.52 -4.31
N GLY A 28 -14.93 15.69 -4.27
CA GLY A 28 -15.02 16.53 -3.07
C GLY A 28 -13.78 17.39 -2.78
N TYR A 29 -12.72 17.30 -3.59
CA TYR A 29 -11.53 18.16 -3.47
C TYR A 29 -11.53 19.29 -4.51
N PRO A 30 -10.83 20.41 -4.24
CA PRO A 30 -10.75 21.54 -5.18
C PRO A 30 -10.16 21.12 -6.54
N PRO A 31 -10.85 21.38 -7.67
CA PRO A 31 -10.47 20.88 -9.00
C PRO A 31 -9.19 21.50 -9.57
N GLN A 32 -8.68 22.58 -8.98
CA GLN A 32 -7.62 23.39 -9.57
C GLN A 32 -6.22 22.79 -9.39
N ARG A 33 -6.05 21.73 -8.59
CA ARG A 33 -4.74 21.13 -8.31
C ARG A 33 -4.81 19.60 -8.26
N PRO A 34 -4.06 18.90 -9.13
CA PRO A 34 -3.86 17.45 -9.00
C PRO A 34 -3.35 17.09 -7.60
N LEU A 35 -3.97 16.10 -6.97
CA LEU A 35 -3.57 15.58 -5.68
C LEU A 35 -4.07 14.15 -5.50
N VAL A 36 -3.29 13.32 -4.83
CA VAL A 36 -3.77 12.08 -4.20
C VAL A 36 -3.74 12.32 -2.70
N PRO A 37 -4.86 12.23 -1.97
CA PRO A 37 -4.86 12.41 -0.53
C PRO A 37 -3.95 11.37 0.12
N HIS A 38 -3.20 11.75 1.16
CA HIS A 38 -2.19 10.87 1.76
C HIS A 38 -2.75 9.49 2.16
N GLY A 39 -3.92 9.44 2.80
CA GLY A 39 -4.57 8.18 3.17
C GLY A 39 -4.93 7.31 1.96
N MET A 40 -5.36 7.92 0.85
CA MET A 40 -5.59 7.22 -0.42
C MET A 40 -4.27 6.66 -0.96
N SER A 41 -3.21 7.47 -0.96
CA SER A 41 -1.90 7.06 -1.43
C SER A 41 -1.32 5.88 -0.61
N VAL A 42 -1.53 5.86 0.71
CA VAL A 42 -1.16 4.75 1.60
C VAL A 42 -1.94 3.47 1.26
N ILE A 43 -3.27 3.55 1.15
CA ILE A 43 -4.11 2.36 0.95
C ILE A 43 -3.97 1.76 -0.46
N LEU A 44 -3.52 2.53 -1.46
CA LEU A 44 -3.30 2.02 -2.81
C LEU A 44 -2.17 0.97 -2.87
N THR A 45 -1.13 1.12 -2.03
CA THR A 45 0.03 0.19 -2.01
C THR A 45 -0.08 -0.86 -0.90
N ALA A 46 -0.88 -0.61 0.13
CA ALA A 46 -1.00 -1.47 1.30
C ALA A 46 -1.31 -2.96 0.99
N PRO A 47 -2.25 -3.34 0.10
CA PRO A 47 -2.49 -4.75 -0.21
C PRO A 47 -1.25 -5.48 -0.74
N ALA A 48 -0.50 -4.85 -1.66
CA ALA A 48 0.73 -5.43 -2.21
C ALA A 48 1.82 -5.56 -1.13
N VAL A 49 1.94 -4.55 -0.27
CA VAL A 49 2.89 -4.59 0.85
C VAL A 49 2.53 -5.69 1.85
N PHE A 50 1.26 -5.80 2.26
CA PHE A 50 0.86 -6.77 3.28
C PHE A 50 0.92 -8.23 2.79
N ARG A 51 0.75 -8.48 1.48
CA ARG A 51 1.09 -9.78 0.89
C ARG A 51 2.57 -10.11 1.10
N TRP A 52 3.43 -9.16 0.78
CA TRP A 52 4.88 -9.33 0.88
C TRP A 52 5.36 -9.41 2.34
N THR A 53 4.85 -8.58 3.25
CA THR A 53 5.29 -8.60 4.66
C THR A 53 4.75 -9.77 5.45
N ALA A 54 3.78 -10.52 4.94
CA ALA A 54 3.15 -11.64 5.64
C ALA A 54 4.17 -12.71 6.09
N GLU A 55 5.19 -13.00 5.30
CA GLU A 55 6.21 -14.00 5.67
C GLU A 55 6.99 -13.64 6.95
N ALA A 56 7.03 -12.36 7.32
CA ALA A 56 7.76 -11.93 8.52
C ALA A 56 7.01 -12.27 9.81
N ASP A 57 5.68 -12.21 9.77
CA ASP A 57 4.83 -12.60 10.89
C ASP A 57 3.40 -12.92 10.40
N PRO A 58 3.15 -14.15 9.91
CA PRO A 58 1.85 -14.54 9.40
C PRO A 58 0.74 -14.46 10.46
N ALA A 59 1.07 -14.76 11.72
CA ALA A 59 0.11 -14.76 12.82
C ALA A 59 -0.43 -13.34 13.06
N ARG A 60 0.43 -12.32 13.04
CA ARG A 60 -0.01 -10.92 13.14
C ARG A 60 -0.83 -10.45 11.96
N HIS A 61 -0.56 -10.95 10.75
CA HIS A 61 -1.35 -10.62 9.56
C HIS A 61 -2.74 -11.25 9.63
N LEU A 62 -2.86 -12.52 10.04
CA LEU A 62 -4.14 -13.18 10.27
C LEU A 62 -4.95 -12.51 11.38
N GLU A 63 -4.31 -12.12 12.48
CA GLU A 63 -5.00 -11.40 13.56
C GLU A 63 -5.51 -10.03 13.08
N ALA A 64 -4.71 -9.29 12.32
CA ALA A 64 -5.17 -8.04 11.71
C ALA A 64 -6.35 -8.26 10.76
N ALA A 65 -6.30 -9.30 9.91
CA ALA A 65 -7.39 -9.62 9.00
C ALA A 65 -8.68 -9.97 9.74
N ARG A 66 -8.59 -10.79 10.80
CA ARG A 66 -9.73 -11.14 11.66
C ARG A 66 -10.35 -9.91 12.33
N LEU A 67 -9.54 -8.98 12.83
CA LEU A 67 -10.01 -7.72 13.44
C LEU A 67 -10.69 -6.80 12.42
N LEU A 68 -10.32 -6.89 11.14
CA LEU A 68 -10.97 -6.19 10.03
C LEU A 68 -12.24 -6.89 9.52
N GLY A 69 -12.53 -8.10 10.01
CA GLY A 69 -13.73 -8.87 9.66
C GLY A 69 -13.52 -9.96 8.62
N ALA A 70 -12.28 -10.28 8.26
CA ALA A 70 -11.98 -11.40 7.38
C ALA A 70 -12.25 -12.76 8.05
N GLU A 71 -12.59 -13.76 7.25
CA GLU A 71 -12.63 -15.15 7.69
C GLU A 71 -11.22 -15.74 7.75
N THR A 72 -10.82 -16.28 8.90
CA THR A 72 -9.47 -16.81 9.13
C THR A 72 -9.46 -18.24 9.70
N ARG A 73 -10.62 -18.85 9.95
CA ARG A 73 -10.68 -20.23 10.47
C ARG A 73 -10.05 -21.21 9.48
N GLY A 74 -9.07 -21.98 9.96
CA GLY A 74 -8.37 -22.98 9.17
C GLY A 74 -7.32 -22.42 8.19
N ALA A 75 -7.05 -21.11 8.21
CA ALA A 75 -6.03 -20.50 7.37
C ALA A 75 -4.63 -21.04 7.74
N ALA A 76 -3.85 -21.40 6.72
CA ALA A 76 -2.43 -21.69 6.90
C ALA A 76 -1.63 -20.38 7.00
N PRO A 77 -0.42 -20.39 7.58
CA PRO A 77 0.44 -19.22 7.60
C PRO A 77 0.72 -18.62 6.20
N ALA A 78 0.78 -19.46 5.16
CA ALA A 78 0.98 -19.01 3.78
C ALA A 78 -0.19 -18.18 3.23
N ASP A 79 -1.41 -18.34 3.77
CA ASP A 79 -2.60 -17.63 3.31
C ASP A 79 -2.71 -16.22 3.90
N ALA A 80 -1.93 -15.92 4.95
CA ALA A 80 -2.07 -14.72 5.76
C ALA A 80 -2.00 -13.42 4.95
N GLY A 81 -1.07 -13.36 3.98
CA GLY A 81 -0.89 -12.20 3.12
C GLY A 81 -2.07 -11.96 2.19
N GLU A 82 -2.58 -13.01 1.55
CA GLU A 82 -3.72 -12.90 0.64
C GLU A 82 -5.03 -12.62 1.38
N ILE A 83 -5.24 -13.22 2.55
CA ILE A 83 -6.45 -12.96 3.35
C ILE A 83 -6.49 -11.50 3.80
N LEU A 84 -5.40 -10.97 4.35
CA LEU A 84 -5.36 -9.57 4.78
C LEU A 84 -5.48 -8.61 3.59
N ALA A 85 -4.74 -8.86 2.50
CA ALA A 85 -4.81 -8.02 1.32
C ALA A 85 -6.18 -8.06 0.65
N GLY A 86 -6.83 -9.23 0.60
CA GLY A 86 -8.18 -9.40 0.10
C GLY A 86 -9.21 -8.61 0.90
N GLU A 87 -9.11 -8.63 2.23
CA GLU A 87 -10.02 -7.85 3.10
C GLU A 87 -9.82 -6.34 2.92
N LEU A 88 -8.57 -5.88 2.80
CA LEU A 88 -8.28 -4.47 2.47
C LEU A 88 -8.84 -4.08 1.10
N ILE A 89 -8.74 -4.96 0.10
CA ILE A 89 -9.32 -4.75 -1.24
C ILE A 89 -10.85 -4.67 -1.17
N ARG A 90 -11.49 -5.54 -0.39
CA ARG A 90 -12.94 -5.54 -0.18
C ARG A 90 -13.41 -4.22 0.44
N ILE A 91 -12.71 -3.73 1.46
CA ILE A 91 -12.98 -2.43 2.09
C ILE A 91 -12.78 -1.29 1.08
N LYS A 92 -11.66 -1.29 0.35
CA LYS A 92 -11.39 -0.30 -0.72
C LYS A 92 -12.52 -0.24 -1.75
N GLN A 93 -12.98 -1.39 -2.24
CA GLN A 93 -14.08 -1.46 -3.22
C GLN A 93 -15.38 -0.90 -2.67
N ARG A 94 -15.75 -1.29 -1.44
CA ARG A 94 -16.96 -0.80 -0.76
C ARG A 94 -16.96 0.72 -0.62
N ASP A 95 -15.79 1.29 -0.34
CA ASP A 95 -15.64 2.73 -0.06
C ASP A 95 -15.31 3.55 -1.34
N GLY A 96 -15.42 2.95 -2.53
CA GLY A 96 -15.22 3.63 -3.81
C GLY A 96 -13.77 4.05 -4.09
N MET A 97 -12.78 3.42 -3.45
CA MET A 97 -11.37 3.74 -3.64
C MET A 97 -10.88 3.30 -5.04
N PRO A 98 -9.88 3.99 -5.62
CA PRO A 98 -9.26 3.55 -6.86
C PRO A 98 -8.63 2.14 -6.73
N SER A 99 -8.69 1.35 -7.81
CA SER A 99 -8.16 -0.04 -7.82
C SER A 99 -6.68 -0.10 -7.48
N GLY A 100 -5.90 0.84 -7.98
CA GLY A 100 -4.46 0.91 -7.76
C GLY A 100 -3.89 2.18 -8.34
N GLN A 101 -2.57 2.23 -8.44
CA GLN A 101 -1.87 3.42 -8.91
C GLN A 101 -2.22 3.82 -10.35
N ALA A 102 -2.58 2.85 -11.20
CA ALA A 102 -3.03 3.13 -12.56
C ALA A 102 -4.30 3.98 -12.59
N ALA A 103 -5.20 3.77 -11.63
CA ALA A 103 -6.46 4.52 -11.53
C ALA A 103 -6.27 5.97 -11.08
N VAL A 104 -5.08 6.34 -10.60
CA VAL A 104 -4.70 7.73 -10.27
C VAL A 104 -3.64 8.31 -11.23
N GLY A 105 -3.46 7.68 -12.40
CA GLY A 105 -2.69 8.22 -13.52
C GLY A 105 -1.21 7.85 -13.58
N PHE A 106 -0.76 6.87 -12.78
CA PHE A 106 0.58 6.29 -12.91
C PHE A 106 0.60 5.12 -13.89
N THR A 107 1.78 4.84 -14.43
CA THR A 107 2.07 3.73 -15.34
C THR A 107 3.31 2.98 -14.85
N GLU A 108 3.59 1.81 -15.43
CA GLU A 108 4.82 1.09 -15.09
C GLU A 108 6.10 1.88 -15.42
N ALA A 109 6.04 2.79 -16.39
CA ALA A 109 7.16 3.68 -16.71
C ALA A 109 7.48 4.67 -15.58
N ASP A 110 6.55 4.91 -14.66
CA ASP A 110 6.76 5.76 -13.49
C ASP A 110 7.45 5.03 -12.33
N ILE A 111 7.49 3.68 -12.35
CA ILE A 111 8.03 2.88 -11.24
C ILE A 111 9.46 3.28 -10.86
N PRO A 112 10.42 3.50 -11.78
CA PRO A 112 11.76 3.93 -11.41
C PRO A 112 11.78 5.24 -10.60
N ALA A 113 10.94 6.22 -10.98
CA ALA A 113 10.82 7.49 -10.26
C ALA A 113 10.15 7.31 -8.89
N LEU A 114 9.11 6.49 -8.81
CA LEU A 114 8.43 6.16 -7.54
C LEU A 114 9.37 5.46 -6.54
N VAL A 115 10.20 4.53 -7.03
CA VAL A 115 11.24 3.88 -6.23
C VAL A 115 12.26 4.90 -5.74
N ALA A 116 12.79 5.74 -6.64
CA ALA A 116 13.75 6.78 -6.29
C ALA A 116 13.22 7.76 -5.24
N GLY A 117 11.93 8.11 -5.29
CA GLY A 117 11.29 8.95 -4.28
C GLY A 117 11.00 8.25 -2.93
N THR A 118 10.94 6.92 -2.93
CA THR A 118 10.69 6.11 -1.72
C THR A 118 11.97 5.81 -0.95
N LEU A 119 13.09 5.55 -1.63
CA LEU A 119 14.35 5.14 -1.01
C LEU A 119 14.85 6.10 0.11
N PRO A 120 14.78 7.44 -0.03
CA PRO A 120 15.23 8.37 1.00
C PRO A 120 14.33 8.40 2.26
N GLN A 121 13.16 7.76 2.24
CA GLN A 121 12.16 7.80 3.32
C GLN A 121 12.53 6.89 4.50
N HIS A 122 13.80 6.94 4.94
CA HIS A 122 14.41 6.00 5.89
C HIS A 122 13.67 5.86 7.22
N ARG A 123 13.00 6.93 7.69
CA ARG A 123 12.25 6.91 8.96
C ARG A 123 11.11 5.89 8.95
N VAL A 124 10.56 5.58 7.77
CA VAL A 124 9.46 4.63 7.63
C VAL A 124 9.91 3.37 6.90
N THR A 125 10.79 3.45 5.90
CA THR A 125 11.23 2.24 5.17
C THR A 125 12.02 1.27 6.04
N LYS A 126 12.85 1.78 6.97
CA LYS A 126 13.64 0.94 7.90
C LYS A 126 12.81 0.27 9.01
N LEU A 127 11.56 0.69 9.20
CA LEU A 127 10.64 0.07 10.17
C LEU A 127 9.85 -1.09 9.57
N SER A 128 10.05 -1.39 8.29
CA SER A 128 9.49 -2.57 7.65
C SER A 128 9.99 -3.85 8.35
N PRO A 129 9.11 -4.84 8.62
CA PRO A 129 9.52 -6.11 9.22
C PRO A 129 10.42 -6.94 8.30
N ARG A 130 10.51 -6.55 7.01
CA ARG A 130 11.44 -7.08 6.01
C ARG A 130 12.24 -5.93 5.39
N PRO A 131 13.57 -6.03 5.24
CA PRO A 131 14.35 -5.05 4.49
C PRO A 131 13.83 -4.97 3.04
N ALA A 132 13.56 -3.76 2.55
CA ALA A 132 13.11 -3.53 1.18
C ALA A 132 14.14 -2.68 0.42
N GLY A 133 14.71 -3.25 -0.63
CA GLY A 133 15.59 -2.56 -1.58
C GLY A 133 14.83 -1.98 -2.77
N ALA A 134 15.58 -1.44 -3.73
CA ALA A 134 15.01 -0.86 -4.95
C ALA A 134 14.19 -1.88 -5.77
N GLU A 135 14.67 -3.12 -5.85
CA GLU A 135 13.99 -4.21 -6.58
C GLU A 135 12.68 -4.62 -5.89
N ASP A 136 12.68 -4.77 -4.56
CA ASP A 136 11.46 -5.05 -3.79
C ASP A 136 10.43 -3.94 -3.98
N LEU A 137 10.85 -2.68 -3.86
CA LEU A 137 9.98 -1.53 -4.06
C LEU A 137 9.39 -1.49 -5.48
N ALA A 138 10.20 -1.81 -6.50
CA ALA A 138 9.73 -1.89 -7.88
C ALA A 138 8.67 -2.99 -8.05
N ALA A 139 8.89 -4.17 -7.46
CA ALA A 139 7.92 -5.26 -7.47
C ALA A 139 6.63 -4.87 -6.73
N LEU A 140 6.74 -4.22 -5.57
CA LEU A 140 5.60 -3.74 -4.79
C LEU A 140 4.78 -2.69 -5.56
N PHE A 141 5.44 -1.72 -6.20
CA PHE A 141 4.76 -0.74 -7.03
C PHE A 141 4.06 -1.38 -8.23
N ARG A 142 4.70 -2.36 -8.90
CA ARG A 142 4.09 -3.10 -10.00
C ARG A 142 2.84 -3.85 -9.54
N SER A 143 2.93 -4.59 -8.43
CA SER A 143 1.80 -5.31 -7.84
C SER A 143 0.68 -4.40 -7.37
N ALA A 144 0.97 -3.12 -7.08
CA ALA A 144 -0.01 -2.11 -6.69
C ALA A 144 -0.55 -1.29 -7.87
N MET A 145 -0.24 -1.63 -9.13
CA MET A 145 -0.81 -0.94 -10.31
C MET A 145 -2.33 -1.15 -10.40
N ARG A 146 -2.80 -2.38 -10.16
CA ARG A 146 -4.21 -2.77 -10.13
C ARG A 146 -4.41 -3.82 -9.03
N SER A 147 -5.36 -3.59 -8.13
CA SER A 147 -5.68 -4.56 -7.06
C SER A 147 -6.89 -5.45 -7.41
N TRP A 148 -7.74 -4.98 -8.32
CA TRP A 148 -8.88 -5.69 -8.94
C TRP A 148 -9.18 -5.10 -10.33
#